data_AF-A0A926GV22-F1
#
_entry.id   AF-A0A926GV22-F1
#
_cell.length_a   1.000
_cell.length_b   1.000
_cell.length_c   1.000
_cell.angle_alpha   90.00
_cell.angle_beta   90.00
_cell.angle_gamma   90.00
#
_symmetry.space_group_name_H-M   'P 1'
#
loop_
_entity.id
_entity.type
_entity.pdbx_description
1 polymer ?
#
loop_
_entity_poly.entity_id
_entity_poly.type
_entity_poly.pdbx_seq_one_letter_code
_entity_poly.pdbx_strand_id
1 'polypeptide(L)'
;MTFGDVLAITLLIVVTVVTLWAGIVAFTVVFSRRAQMAANALTDTPGKQIGIGALVALISGTLSVVLMGRGGPIAALGFAILAAALAVAVLGSAGLALAIAVRLRELDARYSPLSATTRGAALAVAAGLIPIIGWFFLMPAALFASLGAGFTAMRTKKQTAPQSEPQAIPVAAAAEM
;
A
#
# COMPACT_ATOMS: atom_id res chain seq x y z
N MET A 1 2.39 30.18 -19.92
CA MET A 1 1.34 29.18 -19.62
C MET A 1 0.05 29.64 -20.26
N THR A 2 -0.46 28.85 -21.18
CA THR A 2 -1.76 29.06 -21.82
C THR A 2 -2.87 28.42 -20.97
N PHE A 3 -4.14 28.75 -21.23
CA PHE A 3 -5.29 28.09 -20.59
C PHE A 3 -5.26 26.56 -20.78
N GLY A 4 -4.76 26.09 -21.93
CA GLY A 4 -4.57 24.66 -22.20
C GLY A 4 -3.58 23.99 -21.24
N ASP A 5 -2.49 24.67 -20.85
CA ASP A 5 -1.49 24.13 -19.93
C ASP A 5 -2.08 23.92 -18.52
N VAL A 6 -2.88 24.87 -18.05
CA VAL A 6 -3.55 24.80 -16.74
C VAL A 6 -4.52 23.62 -16.70
N LEU A 7 -5.32 23.44 -17.76
CA LEU A 7 -6.23 22.30 -17.88
C LEU A 7 -5.47 20.97 -17.92
N ALA A 8 -4.39 20.89 -18.70
CA ALA A 8 -3.59 19.68 -18.81
C ALA A 8 -2.97 19.27 -17.46
N ILE A 9 -2.39 20.22 -16.72
CA ILE A 9 -1.83 19.96 -15.39
C ILE A 9 -2.92 19.56 -14.39
N THR A 10 -4.06 20.25 -14.41
CA THR A 10 -5.18 19.94 -13.52
C THR A 10 -5.72 18.52 -13.75
N LEU A 11 -5.94 18.15 -15.02
CA LEU A 11 -6.38 16.81 -15.38
C LEU A 11 -5.34 15.74 -15.02
N LEU A 12 -4.05 16.03 -15.25
CA LEU A 12 -2.97 15.12 -14.87
C LEU A 12 -2.99 14.82 -13.37
N ILE A 13 -3.16 15.85 -12.52
CA ILE A 13 -3.25 15.68 -11.07
C ILE A 13 -4.47 14.83 -10.70
N VAL A 14 -5.65 15.16 -11.22
CA VAL A 14 -6.90 14.44 -10.92
C VAL A 14 -6.79 12.97 -11.31
N VAL A 15 -6.33 12.68 -12.53
CA VAL A 15 -6.15 11.31 -13.02
C VAL A 15 -5.15 10.57 -12.13
N THR A 16 -4.00 11.17 -11.81
CA THR A 16 -2.98 10.54 -10.97
C THR A 16 -3.51 10.18 -9.59
N VAL A 17 -4.24 11.11 -8.95
CA VAL A 17 -4.84 10.90 -7.62
C VAL A 17 -5.86 9.76 -7.65
N VAL A 18 -6.76 9.78 -8.64
CA VAL A 18 -7.80 8.75 -8.78
C VAL A 18 -7.17 7.38 -9.08
N THR A 19 -6.17 7.32 -9.95
CA THR A 19 -5.47 6.07 -10.28
C THR A 19 -4.72 5.52 -9.07
N LEU A 20 -4.03 6.36 -8.30
CA LEU A 20 -3.34 5.91 -7.08
C LEU A 20 -4.33 5.38 -6.05
N TRP A 21 -5.41 6.12 -5.79
CA TRP A 21 -6.44 5.69 -4.85
C TRP A 21 -7.10 4.36 -5.28
N ALA A 22 -7.52 4.27 -6.54
CA ALA A 22 -8.14 3.06 -7.08
C ALA A 22 -7.15 1.88 -7.08
N GLY A 23 -5.87 2.12 -7.41
CA GLY A 23 -4.83 1.11 -7.38
C GLY A 23 -4.57 0.55 -5.98
N ILE A 24 -4.51 1.42 -4.97
CA ILE A 24 -4.39 1.01 -3.56
C ILE A 24 -5.59 0.14 -3.16
N VAL A 25 -6.81 0.61 -3.42
CA VAL A 25 -8.04 -0.15 -3.10
C VAL A 25 -8.06 -1.49 -3.83
N ALA A 26 -7.76 -1.51 -5.13
CA ALA A 26 -7.70 -2.75 -5.91
C ALA A 26 -6.69 -3.75 -5.31
N PHE A 27 -5.49 -3.28 -4.93
CA PHE A 27 -4.47 -4.14 -4.32
C PHE A 27 -4.87 -4.64 -2.93
N THR A 28 -5.61 -3.86 -2.14
CA THR A 28 -6.17 -4.35 -0.86
C THR A 28 -7.14 -5.51 -1.05
N VAL A 29 -7.96 -5.49 -2.12
CA VAL A 29 -8.95 -6.54 -2.40
C VAL A 29 -8.28 -7.76 -3.04
N VAL A 30 -7.48 -7.55 -4.08
CA VAL A 30 -6.83 -8.64 -4.84
C VAL A 30 -5.77 -9.37 -4.01
N PHE A 31 -5.01 -8.64 -3.19
CA PHE A 31 -3.90 -9.17 -2.40
C PHE A 31 -4.13 -9.02 -0.90
N SER A 32 -5.37 -9.20 -0.43
CA SER A 32 -5.81 -8.98 0.95
C SER A 32 -4.88 -9.56 2.02
N ARG A 33 -4.43 -10.81 1.86
CA ARG A 33 -3.49 -11.44 2.81
C ARG A 33 -2.15 -10.71 2.86
N ARG A 34 -1.58 -10.35 1.71
CA ARG A 34 -0.29 -9.65 1.64
C ARG A 34 -0.42 -8.20 2.12
N ALA A 35 -1.54 -7.54 1.80
CA ALA A 35 -1.85 -6.22 2.30
C ALA A 35 -1.97 -6.21 3.84
N GLN A 36 -2.61 -7.22 4.44
CA GLN A 36 -2.67 -7.35 5.90
C GLN A 36 -1.29 -7.55 6.52
N MET A 37 -0.45 -8.37 5.90
CA MET A 37 0.93 -8.57 6.37
C MET A 37 1.77 -7.28 6.26
N ALA A 38 1.58 -6.50 5.19
CA ALA A 38 2.19 -5.19 5.06
C ALA A 38 1.67 -4.20 6.13
N ALA A 39 0.37 -4.22 6.42
CA ALA A 39 -0.23 -3.42 7.48
C ALA A 39 0.40 -3.73 8.85
N ASN A 40 0.50 -5.02 9.20
CA ASN A 40 1.12 -5.46 10.46
C ASN A 40 2.60 -5.03 10.54
N ALA A 41 3.36 -5.18 9.44
CA ALA A 41 4.76 -4.75 9.40
C ALA A 41 4.93 -3.23 9.63
N LEU A 42 3.98 -2.43 9.12
CA LEU A 42 3.95 -0.97 9.32
C LEU A 42 3.55 -0.59 10.75
N THR A 43 2.62 -1.30 11.37
CA THR A 43 2.20 -1.02 12.75
C THR A 43 3.23 -1.45 13.78
N ASP A 44 3.92 -2.55 13.54
CA ASP A 44 4.86 -3.12 14.51
C ASP A 44 6.19 -2.35 14.53
N THR A 45 6.77 -2.07 13.36
CA THR A 45 8.11 -1.47 13.26
C THR A 45 8.23 -0.46 12.09
N PRO A 46 7.53 0.69 12.14
CA PRO A 46 7.47 1.64 11.02
C PRO A 46 8.85 2.15 10.58
N GLY A 47 9.72 2.49 11.54
CA GLY A 47 11.08 2.98 11.25
C GLY A 47 11.96 1.94 10.54
N LYS A 48 11.78 0.64 10.87
CA LYS A 48 12.48 -0.45 10.21
C LYS A 48 12.01 -0.61 8.76
N GLN A 49 10.72 -0.49 8.50
CA GLN A 49 10.18 -0.58 7.14
C GLN A 49 10.68 0.56 6.26
N ILE A 50 10.78 1.78 6.79
CA ILE A 50 11.39 2.92 6.06
C ILE A 50 12.83 2.59 5.67
N GLY A 51 13.65 2.08 6.59
CA GLY A 51 15.04 1.71 6.31
C GLY A 51 15.16 0.60 5.24
N ILE A 52 14.34 -0.44 5.34
CA ILE A 52 14.29 -1.52 4.33
C ILE A 52 13.87 -0.96 2.97
N GLY A 53 12.82 -0.13 2.93
CA GLY A 53 12.33 0.46 1.70
C GLY A 53 13.33 1.41 1.06
N ALA A 54 14.06 2.20 1.84
CA ALA A 54 15.14 3.05 1.33
C ALA A 54 16.26 2.21 0.69
N LEU A 55 16.66 1.11 1.32
CA LEU A 55 17.66 0.19 0.77
C LEU A 55 17.16 -0.49 -0.52
N VAL A 56 15.92 -0.97 -0.53
CA VAL A 56 15.30 -1.57 -1.71
C VAL A 56 15.21 -0.55 -2.83
N ALA A 57 14.71 0.66 -2.57
CA ALA A 57 14.62 1.75 -3.53
C ALA A 57 15.99 2.13 -4.11
N LEU A 58 17.03 2.19 -3.27
CA LEU A 58 18.38 2.49 -3.71
C LEU A 58 18.90 1.42 -4.67
N ILE A 59 18.82 0.15 -4.27
CA ILE A 59 19.33 -0.96 -5.10
C ILE A 59 18.52 -1.09 -6.39
N SER A 60 17.19 -1.19 -6.29
CA SER A 60 16.33 -1.38 -7.46
C SER A 60 16.31 -0.15 -8.36
N GLY A 61 16.33 1.05 -7.77
CA GLY A 61 16.33 2.32 -8.50
C GLY A 61 17.63 2.54 -9.25
N THR A 62 18.79 2.41 -8.59
CA THR A 62 20.09 2.53 -9.24
C THR A 62 20.25 1.48 -10.34
N LEU A 63 19.90 0.22 -10.07
CA LEU A 63 19.98 -0.84 -11.08
C LEU A 63 19.09 -0.56 -12.29
N SER A 64 17.85 -0.08 -12.06
CA SER A 64 16.93 0.28 -13.14
C SER A 64 17.47 1.39 -14.03
N VAL A 65 17.97 2.48 -13.43
CA VAL A 65 18.53 3.63 -14.16
C VAL A 65 19.75 3.22 -14.98
N VAL A 66 20.65 2.43 -14.39
CA VAL A 66 21.86 1.94 -15.09
C VAL A 66 21.48 1.08 -16.29
N LEU A 67 20.51 0.18 -16.16
CA LEU A 67 20.07 -0.69 -17.26
C LEU A 67 19.32 0.08 -18.35
N MET A 68 18.48 1.05 -17.98
CA MET A 68 17.79 1.93 -18.92
C MET A 68 18.77 2.75 -19.77
N GLY A 69 19.86 3.22 -19.16
CA GLY A 69 20.90 3.98 -19.86
C GLY A 69 21.72 3.18 -20.88
N ARG A 70 21.68 1.84 -20.85
CA ARG A 70 22.40 0.98 -21.82
C ARG A 70 21.70 0.86 -23.17
N GLY A 71 20.42 1.20 -23.26
CA GLY A 71 19.62 1.09 -24.48
C GLY A 71 19.33 -0.36 -24.91
N GLY A 72 18.64 -0.51 -26.04
CA GLY A 72 18.27 -1.81 -26.61
C GLY A 72 17.38 -2.66 -25.69
N PRO A 73 17.39 -4.00 -25.85
CA PRO A 73 16.58 -4.92 -25.04
C PRO A 73 16.87 -4.87 -23.53
N ILE A 74 18.09 -4.48 -23.14
CA ILE A 74 18.52 -4.38 -21.74
C ILE A 74 17.76 -3.26 -21.01
N ALA A 75 17.39 -2.18 -21.71
CA ALA A 75 16.60 -1.10 -21.12
C ALA A 75 15.22 -1.60 -20.65
N ALA A 76 14.62 -2.57 -21.34
CA ALA A 76 13.35 -3.18 -20.93
C ALA A 76 13.45 -3.88 -19.56
N LEU A 77 14.60 -4.49 -19.23
CA LEU A 77 14.83 -5.06 -17.91
C LEU A 77 14.86 -3.98 -16.82
N GLY A 78 15.44 -2.81 -17.13
CA GLY A 78 15.42 -1.67 -16.22
C GLY A 78 13.99 -1.19 -15.92
N PHE A 79 13.16 -1.05 -16.96
CA PHE A 79 11.73 -0.73 -16.78
C PHE A 79 10.99 -1.82 -16.00
N ALA A 80 11.28 -3.10 -16.25
CA ALA A 80 10.65 -4.21 -15.54
C ALA A 80 10.99 -4.21 -14.04
N ILE A 81 12.25 -3.93 -13.68
CA ILE A 81 12.69 -3.83 -12.28
C ILE A 81 12.00 -2.64 -11.60
N LEU A 82 11.94 -1.48 -12.25
CA LEU A 82 11.25 -0.31 -11.73
C LEU A 82 9.75 -0.58 -11.53
N ALA A 83 9.09 -1.17 -12.53
CA ALA A 83 7.67 -1.53 -12.46
C ALA A 83 7.40 -2.53 -11.33
N ALA A 84 8.28 -3.54 -11.16
CA ALA A 84 8.18 -4.48 -10.05
C ALA A 84 8.32 -3.77 -8.69
N ALA A 85 9.31 -2.89 -8.53
CA ALA A 85 9.47 -2.11 -7.30
C ALA A 85 8.25 -1.23 -7.01
N LEU A 86 7.68 -0.57 -8.02
CA LEU A 86 6.46 0.22 -7.88
C LEU A 86 5.26 -0.65 -7.51
N ALA A 87 5.09 -1.82 -8.11
CA ALA A 87 4.02 -2.76 -7.74
C ALA A 87 4.13 -3.19 -6.27
N VAL A 88 5.34 -3.41 -5.78
CA VAL A 88 5.61 -3.71 -4.36
C VAL A 88 5.27 -2.51 -3.46
N ALA A 89 5.60 -1.30 -3.89
CA ALA A 89 5.21 -0.08 -3.18
C ALA A 89 3.68 0.08 -3.12
N VAL A 90 2.95 -0.19 -4.21
CA VAL A 90 1.47 -0.15 -4.20
C VAL A 90 0.90 -1.19 -3.23
N LEU A 91 1.46 -2.40 -3.19
CA LEU A 91 1.09 -3.43 -2.20
C LEU A 91 1.33 -2.97 -0.75
N GLY A 92 2.44 -2.30 -0.50
CA GLY A 92 2.71 -1.69 0.80
C GLY A 92 1.73 -0.58 1.17
N SER A 93 1.39 0.27 0.20
CA SER A 93 0.40 1.35 0.37
C SER A 93 -1.01 0.80 0.62
N ALA A 94 -1.34 -0.37 0.07
CA ALA A 94 -2.53 -1.12 0.44
C ALA A 94 -2.51 -1.52 1.93
N GLY A 95 -1.37 -1.98 2.44
CA GLY A 95 -1.18 -2.22 3.88
C GLY A 95 -1.30 -0.94 4.72
N LEU A 96 -0.75 0.18 4.26
CA LEU A 96 -0.89 1.48 4.93
C LEU A 96 -2.35 1.92 4.99
N ALA A 97 -3.09 1.78 3.89
CA ALA A 97 -4.53 2.08 3.85
C ALA A 97 -5.34 1.21 4.81
N LEU A 98 -5.01 -0.08 4.94
CA LEU A 98 -5.63 -0.98 5.91
C LEU A 98 -5.30 -0.57 7.36
N ALA A 99 -4.05 -0.20 7.65
CA ALA A 99 -3.67 0.27 8.97
C ALA A 99 -4.47 1.53 9.37
N ILE A 100 -4.64 2.48 8.45
CA ILE A 100 -5.48 3.67 8.66
C ILE A 100 -6.96 3.27 8.84
N ALA A 101 -7.45 2.32 8.03
CA ALA A 101 -8.82 1.84 8.10
C ALA A 101 -9.17 1.19 9.44
N VAL A 102 -8.25 0.43 10.03
CA VAL A 102 -8.42 -0.14 11.38
C VAL A 102 -8.60 0.97 12.40
N ARG A 103 -7.74 2.00 12.39
CA ARG A 103 -7.87 3.17 13.27
C ARG A 103 -9.18 3.92 13.06
N LEU A 104 -9.63 4.04 11.81
CA LEU A 104 -10.89 4.72 11.50
C LEU A 104 -12.11 3.96 12.06
N ARG A 105 -12.06 2.62 12.05
CA ARG A 105 -13.10 1.76 12.64
C ARG A 105 -13.07 1.72 14.16
N GLU A 106 -11.90 1.89 14.78
CA GLU A 106 -11.77 2.08 16.23
C GLU A 106 -12.46 3.38 16.68
N LEU A 107 -12.42 4.44 15.85
CA LEU A 107 -13.08 5.71 16.14
C LEU A 107 -14.59 5.69 15.86
N ASP A 108 -15.03 4.95 14.84
CA ASP A 108 -16.45 4.80 14.50
C ASP A 108 -16.74 3.40 13.93
N ALA A 109 -17.41 2.59 14.76
CA ALA A 109 -17.74 1.20 14.43
C ALA A 109 -18.77 1.05 13.30
N ARG A 110 -19.41 2.14 12.84
CA ARG A 110 -20.40 2.12 11.76
C ARG A 110 -19.78 1.89 10.38
N TYR A 111 -18.46 2.05 10.24
CA TYR A 111 -17.80 1.83 8.97
C TYR A 111 -17.68 0.35 8.62
N SER A 112 -18.23 -0.01 7.46
CA SER A 112 -17.96 -1.32 6.85
C SER A 112 -16.46 -1.45 6.51
N PRO A 113 -15.91 -2.68 6.47
CA PRO A 113 -14.49 -2.89 6.19
C PRO A 113 -14.02 -2.26 4.87
N LEU A 114 -14.84 -2.36 3.82
CA LEU A 114 -14.53 -1.77 2.52
C LEU A 114 -14.61 -0.23 2.56
N SER A 115 -15.64 0.33 3.20
CA SER A 115 -15.78 1.79 3.35
C SER A 115 -14.60 2.40 4.10
N ALA A 116 -14.18 1.75 5.19
CA ALA A 116 -13.01 2.17 5.96
C ALA A 116 -11.72 2.09 5.13
N THR A 117 -11.52 1.02 4.36
CA THR A 117 -10.33 0.84 3.51
C THR A 117 -10.26 1.88 2.42
N THR A 118 -11.37 2.14 1.73
CA THR A 118 -11.50 3.16 0.70
C THR A 118 -11.21 4.56 1.25
N ARG A 119 -11.67 4.87 2.47
CA ARG A 119 -11.37 6.12 3.16
C ARG A 119 -9.91 6.18 3.63
N GLY A 120 -9.35 5.09 4.12
CA GLY A 120 -7.93 5.00 4.50
C GLY A 120 -7.01 5.25 3.31
N ALA A 121 -7.32 4.68 2.15
CA ALA A 121 -6.62 4.96 0.91
C ALA A 121 -6.76 6.44 0.49
N ALA A 122 -7.97 7.01 0.61
CA ALA A 122 -8.21 8.42 0.30
C ALA A 122 -7.40 9.35 1.21
N LEU A 123 -7.35 9.07 2.51
CA LEU A 123 -6.56 9.82 3.48
C LEU A 123 -5.06 9.73 3.18
N ALA A 124 -4.55 8.54 2.85
CA ALA A 124 -3.15 8.35 2.48
C ALA A 124 -2.77 9.18 1.25
N VAL A 125 -3.61 9.19 0.20
CA VAL A 125 -3.37 9.99 -1.01
C VAL A 125 -3.54 11.48 -0.71
N ALA A 126 -4.62 11.88 -0.02
CA ALA A 126 -4.91 13.27 0.33
C ALA A 126 -3.79 13.92 1.15
N ALA A 127 -3.22 13.18 2.09
CA ALA A 127 -2.12 13.68 2.91
C ALA A 127 -0.86 13.98 2.07
N GLY A 128 -0.69 13.29 0.94
CA GLY A 128 0.37 13.56 -0.05
C GLY A 128 0.14 14.81 -0.89
N LEU A 129 -1.08 15.35 -0.96
CA LEU A 129 -1.37 16.61 -1.65
C LEU A 129 -1.01 17.85 -0.81
N ILE A 130 -0.71 17.68 0.49
CA ILE A 130 -0.34 18.80 1.36
C ILE A 130 1.01 19.37 0.89
N PRO A 131 1.11 20.65 0.51
CA PRO A 131 2.35 21.22 0.04
C PRO A 131 3.41 21.22 1.15
N ILE A 132 4.68 21.14 0.76
CA ILE A 132 5.85 21.09 1.65
C ILE A 132 5.90 19.82 2.51
N ILE A 133 4.98 19.66 3.46
CA ILE A 133 4.95 18.51 4.39
C ILE A 133 4.65 17.21 3.64
N GLY A 134 3.62 17.24 2.79
CA GLY A 134 3.20 16.07 2.02
C GLY A 134 4.29 15.62 1.05
N TRP A 135 5.02 16.54 0.42
CA TRP A 135 6.01 16.20 -0.62
C TRP A 135 7.40 15.86 -0.10
N PHE A 136 7.89 16.58 0.92
CA PHE A 136 9.28 16.41 1.39
C PHE A 136 9.41 15.45 2.56
N PHE A 137 8.34 15.25 3.34
CA PHE A 137 8.37 14.37 4.51
C PHE A 137 7.45 13.17 4.32
N LEU A 138 6.16 13.42 4.10
CA LEU A 138 5.17 12.35 4.12
C LEU A 138 5.30 11.42 2.92
N MET A 139 5.41 11.93 1.70
CA MET A 139 5.51 11.12 0.47
C MET A 139 6.78 10.26 0.46
N PRO A 140 7.98 10.80 0.75
CA PRO A 140 9.19 9.97 0.82
C PRO A 140 9.09 8.93 1.94
N ALA A 141 8.63 9.33 3.13
CA ALA A 141 8.48 8.39 4.24
C ALA A 141 7.45 7.30 3.93
N ALA A 142 6.30 7.66 3.36
CA ALA A 142 5.26 6.72 2.95
C ALA A 142 5.73 5.82 1.82
N LEU A 143 6.45 6.34 0.82
CA LEU A 143 7.01 5.56 -0.28
C LEU A 143 7.98 4.50 0.25
N PHE A 144 8.93 4.90 1.10
CA PHE A 144 9.89 3.97 1.68
C PHE A 144 9.20 3.00 2.65
N ALA A 145 8.32 3.47 3.52
CA ALA A 145 7.57 2.60 4.43
C ALA A 145 6.75 1.56 3.65
N SER A 146 6.00 1.99 2.63
CA SER A 146 5.22 1.11 1.77
C SER A 146 6.11 0.14 1.00
N LEU A 147 7.19 0.60 0.36
CA LEU A 147 8.08 -0.29 -0.38
C LEU A 147 8.71 -1.35 0.54
N GLY A 148 9.17 -0.95 1.73
CA GLY A 148 9.74 -1.86 2.72
C GLY A 148 8.71 -2.86 3.28
N ALA A 149 7.52 -2.38 3.62
CA ALA A 149 6.43 -3.22 4.12
C ALA A 149 5.92 -4.19 3.05
N GLY A 150 5.76 -3.73 1.80
CA GLY A 150 5.41 -4.58 0.66
C GLY A 150 6.47 -5.65 0.41
N PHE A 151 7.75 -5.29 0.45
CA PHE A 151 8.86 -6.23 0.28
C PHE A 151 8.89 -7.28 1.39
N THR A 152 8.73 -6.86 2.65
CA THR A 152 8.64 -7.76 3.81
C THR A 152 7.43 -8.69 3.69
N ALA A 153 6.26 -8.15 3.32
CA ALA A 153 5.03 -8.91 3.16
C ALA A 153 5.15 -9.99 2.07
N MET A 154 5.90 -9.75 0.99
CA MET A 154 6.16 -10.77 -0.03
C MET A 154 7.09 -11.88 0.47
N ARG A 155 8.11 -11.54 1.27
CA ARG A 155 9.11 -12.50 1.77
C ARG A 155 8.61 -13.35 2.92
N THR A 156 7.73 -12.82 3.76
CA THR A 156 7.15 -13.59 4.87
C THR A 156 6.26 -14.70 4.31
N LYS A 157 6.68 -15.96 4.48
CA LYS A 157 5.96 -17.16 3.99
C LYS A 157 4.99 -17.77 5.01
N LYS A 158 4.97 -17.28 6.25
CA LYS A 158 4.20 -17.89 7.35
C LYS A 158 3.78 -16.84 8.35
N GLN A 159 2.47 -16.60 8.44
CA GLN A 159 1.80 -16.35 9.70
C GLN A 159 0.35 -16.83 9.57
N THR A 160 0.01 -17.62 10.56
CA THR A 160 -1.17 -18.44 10.79
C THR A 160 -2.44 -17.61 10.70
N ALA A 161 -3.46 -18.12 10.02
CA ALA A 161 -4.81 -17.58 10.15
C ALA A 161 -5.20 -17.60 11.63
N PRO A 162 -5.86 -16.56 12.17
CA PRO A 162 -6.73 -16.75 13.32
C PRO A 162 -7.76 -17.79 12.90
N GLN A 163 -7.65 -18.99 13.47
CA GLN A 163 -8.74 -19.96 13.49
C GLN A 163 -9.91 -19.27 14.20
N SER A 164 -10.83 -18.70 13.44
CA SER A 164 -12.22 -18.70 13.86
C SER A 164 -12.70 -20.14 13.70
N GLU A 165 -12.33 -20.97 14.67
CA GLU A 165 -13.02 -22.21 14.99
C GLU A 165 -14.48 -21.84 15.21
N PRO A 166 -15.42 -22.25 14.34
CA PRO A 166 -16.83 -22.15 14.66
C PRO A 166 -17.00 -23.08 15.85
N GLN A 167 -17.17 -22.49 17.05
CA GLN A 167 -17.71 -23.21 18.19
C GLN A 167 -18.97 -23.91 17.71
N ALA A 168 -18.86 -25.21 17.48
CA ALA A 168 -19.98 -26.09 17.30
C ALA A 168 -20.83 -25.91 18.55
N ILE A 169 -21.94 -25.19 18.41
CA ILE A 169 -22.98 -25.16 19.42
C ILE A 169 -23.38 -26.63 19.62
N PRO A 170 -23.17 -27.23 20.80
CA PRO A 170 -23.69 -28.56 21.06
C PRO A 170 -25.21 -28.44 21.17
N VAL A 171 -25.93 -28.67 20.07
CA VAL A 171 -27.40 -28.71 20.02
C VAL A 171 -27.96 -30.03 20.63
N ALA A 172 -27.13 -30.82 21.33
CA ALA A 172 -27.51 -32.14 21.82
C ALA A 172 -27.99 -32.20 23.29
N ALA A 173 -28.04 -31.10 24.04
CA ALA A 173 -28.42 -31.13 25.46
C ALA A 173 -29.84 -30.63 25.78
N ALA A 174 -30.65 -30.26 24.77
CA ALA A 174 -32.04 -29.83 24.97
C ALA A 174 -33.08 -30.95 24.72
N ALA A 175 -32.63 -32.20 24.66
CA ALA A 175 -33.51 -33.36 24.45
C ALA A 175 -33.96 -34.06 25.75
N GLU A 176 -33.41 -33.75 26.92
CA GLU A 176 -33.85 -34.35 28.18
C GLU A 176 -33.72 -33.37 29.36
N MET A 177 -34.79 -32.62 29.64
CA MET A 177 -35.25 -32.23 30.99
C MET A 177 -36.54 -31.40 30.92
#